data_AF-A0A7J5USA3-F1
#
_entry.id   AF-A0A7J5USA3-F1
#
_cell.length_a   1.000
_cell.length_b   1.000
_cell.length_c   1.000
_cell.angle_alpha   90.00
_cell.angle_beta   90.00
_cell.angle_gamma   90.00
#
_symmetry.space_group_name_H-M   'P 1'
#
loop_
_entity.id
_entity.type
_entity.pdbx_description
1 polymer ?
#
loop_
_entity_poly.entity_id
_entity_poly.type
_entity_poly.pdbx_seq_one_letter_code
_entity_poly.pdbx_strand_id
1 'polypeptide(L)'
;MSESSTPAGTAPARHYLVVAYQTLGRRELTEAIQERTAAGPADFWFVVPATHLVELAPVPPPMPTMGGVASIPDPEHDRAVAQARLDTAVQQFAAHSIKVGGEVGDADPVRAVKHALRGRQFDEIIVATLPEHLSKWLRQDLPHRLEHHFHMPVTHVTSAA
;
A
#
# COMPACT_ATOMS: atom_id res chain seq x y z
N MET A 1 -50.39 11.37 -13.94
CA MET A 1 -49.86 10.00 -13.99
C MET A 1 -48.50 10.14 -14.66
N SER A 2 -47.45 10.40 -13.87
CA SER A 2 -46.50 9.38 -13.38
C SER A 2 -45.77 8.77 -14.59
N GLU A 3 -44.47 8.98 -14.79
CA GLU A 3 -43.40 8.54 -13.89
C GLU A 3 -42.25 9.54 -13.86
N SER A 4 -41.94 10.03 -12.65
CA SER A 4 -40.65 10.63 -12.35
C SER A 4 -39.65 9.48 -12.16
N SER A 5 -38.89 9.14 -13.19
CA SER A 5 -37.73 8.26 -13.03
C SER A 5 -36.71 8.95 -12.16
N THR A 6 -36.67 8.59 -10.87
CA THR A 6 -35.55 8.86 -9.99
C THR A 6 -34.32 8.18 -10.61
N PRO A 7 -33.23 8.90 -10.94
CA PRO A 7 -32.00 8.20 -11.28
C PRO A 7 -31.61 7.40 -10.04
N ALA A 8 -31.53 6.07 -10.19
CA ALA A 8 -30.97 5.19 -9.18
C ALA A 8 -29.63 5.79 -8.76
N GLY A 9 -29.56 6.28 -7.52
CA GLY A 9 -28.37 6.94 -7.01
C GLY A 9 -27.21 5.96 -7.14
N THR A 10 -26.25 6.26 -8.01
CA THR A 10 -24.99 5.53 -8.08
C THR A 10 -24.43 5.52 -6.67
N ALA A 11 -24.28 4.33 -6.07
CA ALA A 11 -23.70 4.22 -4.74
C ALA A 11 -22.37 5.00 -4.71
N PRO A 12 -22.10 5.79 -3.66
CA PRO A 12 -20.88 6.58 -3.60
C PRO A 12 -19.67 5.65 -3.71
N ALA A 13 -18.68 6.07 -4.50
CA ALA A 13 -17.46 5.29 -4.65
C ALA A 13 -16.73 5.21 -3.30
N ARG A 14 -16.30 4.00 -2.91
CA ARG A 14 -15.51 3.82 -1.70
C ARG A 14 -14.04 4.11 -2.00
N HIS A 15 -13.39 4.86 -1.12
CA HIS A 15 -12.00 5.28 -1.28
C HIS A 15 -11.10 4.47 -0.34
N TYR A 16 -10.18 3.70 -0.90
CA TYR A 16 -9.28 2.84 -0.16
C TYR A 16 -7.86 3.39 -0.15
N LEU A 17 -7.24 3.44 1.03
CA LEU A 17 -5.82 3.72 1.18
C LEU A 17 -5.04 2.41 1.23
N VAL A 18 -4.19 2.15 0.24
CA VAL A 18 -3.42 0.89 0.15
C VAL A 18 -1.98 1.12 0.58
N VAL A 19 -1.58 0.55 1.71
CA VAL A 19 -0.21 0.59 2.22
C VAL A 19 0.51 -0.66 1.77
N ALA A 20 1.39 -0.54 0.77
CA ALA A 20 2.07 -1.67 0.15
C ALA A 20 3.47 -1.29 -0.34
N TYR A 21 4.39 -2.24 -0.35
CA TYR A 21 5.72 -2.03 -0.94
C TYR A 21 6.25 -3.26 -1.69
N GLN A 22 6.75 -4.28 -0.98
CA GLN A 22 7.24 -5.52 -1.61
C GLN A 22 6.12 -6.42 -2.14
N THR A 23 4.88 -6.12 -1.77
CA THR A 23 3.65 -6.80 -2.15
C THR A 23 2.97 -6.16 -3.36
N LEU A 24 3.50 -5.03 -3.87
CA LEU A 24 2.99 -4.40 -5.07
C LEU A 24 3.03 -5.38 -6.26
N GLY A 25 1.90 -5.52 -6.95
CA GLY A 25 1.75 -6.42 -8.09
C GLY A 25 1.62 -7.90 -7.74
N ARG A 26 1.64 -8.29 -6.45
CA ARG A 26 1.37 -9.68 -6.04
C ARG A 26 -0.11 -10.02 -6.17
N ARG A 27 -0.36 -11.29 -6.48
CA ARG A 27 -1.69 -11.81 -6.78
C ARG A 27 -2.70 -11.51 -5.69
N GLU A 28 -2.33 -11.68 -4.42
CA GLU A 28 -3.25 -11.52 -3.29
C GLU A 28 -3.74 -10.07 -3.14
N LEU A 29 -2.85 -9.09 -3.38
CA LEU A 29 -3.24 -7.68 -3.38
C LEU A 29 -4.11 -7.35 -4.59
N THR A 30 -3.80 -7.92 -5.76
CA THR A 30 -4.63 -7.74 -6.96
C THR A 30 -6.02 -8.33 -6.78
N GLU A 31 -6.15 -9.55 -6.24
CA GLU A 31 -7.42 -10.21 -5.96
C GLU A 31 -8.26 -9.39 -4.96
N ALA A 32 -7.64 -8.91 -3.87
CA ALA A 32 -8.33 -8.09 -2.86
C ALA A 32 -8.86 -6.76 -3.41
N ILE A 33 -8.16 -6.15 -4.38
CA ILE A 33 -8.61 -4.93 -5.07
C ILE A 33 -9.75 -5.26 -6.04
N GLN A 34 -9.61 -6.33 -6.83
CA GLN A 34 -10.63 -6.78 -7.78
C GLN A 34 -11.95 -7.13 -7.09
N GLU A 35 -11.91 -7.82 -5.94
CA GLU A 35 -13.08 -8.14 -5.14
C GLU A 35 -13.86 -6.88 -4.73
N ARG A 36 -13.14 -5.83 -4.29
CA ARG A 36 -13.76 -4.55 -3.92
C ARG A 36 -14.34 -3.81 -5.11
N THR A 37 -13.66 -3.83 -6.26
CA THR A 37 -14.19 -3.25 -7.51
C THR A 37 -15.42 -4.02 -8.01
N ALA A 38 -15.49 -5.34 -7.79
CA ALA A 38 -16.65 -6.15 -8.14
C ALA A 38 -17.86 -5.87 -7.23
N ALA A 39 -17.62 -5.48 -5.96
CA ALA A 39 -18.67 -5.12 -5.01
C ALA A 39 -19.31 -3.74 -5.28
N GLY A 40 -18.63 -2.85 -5.99
CA GLY A 40 -19.15 -1.54 -6.36
C GLY A 40 -18.07 -0.54 -6.79
N PRO A 41 -18.45 0.72 -7.07
CA PRO A 41 -17.49 1.75 -7.43
C PRO A 41 -16.42 1.94 -6.33
N ALA A 42 -15.15 1.85 -6.71
CA ALA A 42 -14.02 1.90 -5.78
C ALA A 42 -12.82 2.63 -6.40
N ASP A 43 -12.19 3.50 -5.62
CA ASP A 43 -10.94 4.18 -5.96
C ASP A 43 -9.85 3.78 -4.97
N PHE A 44 -8.62 3.59 -5.45
CA PHE A 44 -7.50 3.16 -4.62
C PHE A 44 -6.35 4.16 -4.68
N TRP A 45 -5.78 4.48 -3.53
CA TRP A 45 -4.58 5.31 -3.42
C TRP A 45 -3.47 4.52 -2.74
N PHE A 46 -2.39 4.24 -3.47
CA PHE A 46 -1.24 3.54 -2.95
C PHE A 46 -0.31 4.49 -2.18
N VAL A 47 0.11 4.06 -0.99
CA VAL A 47 1.21 4.67 -0.26
C VAL A 47 2.31 3.64 -0.17
N VAL A 48 3.46 3.99 -0.74
CA VAL A 48 4.67 3.16 -0.74
C VAL A 48 5.67 3.78 0.24
N PRO A 49 5.85 3.20 1.44
CA PRO A 49 6.86 3.68 2.36
C PRO A 49 8.25 3.50 1.75
N ALA A 50 9.04 4.58 1.64
CA ALA A 50 10.41 4.53 1.15
C ALA A 50 11.38 3.94 2.20
N THR A 51 11.00 2.80 2.80
CA THR A 51 11.85 2.08 3.74
C THR A 51 13.00 1.44 2.96
N HIS A 52 14.21 1.55 3.49
CA HIS A 52 15.37 0.90 2.91
C HIS A 52 15.13 -0.62 2.81
N LEU A 53 15.21 -1.19 1.60
CA LEU A 53 14.80 -2.59 1.35
C LEU A 53 15.57 -3.60 2.20
N VAL A 54 16.83 -3.29 2.53
CA VAL A 54 17.69 -4.11 3.39
C VAL A 54 17.15 -4.20 4.82
N GLU A 55 16.42 -3.18 5.29
CA GLU A 55 15.75 -3.22 6.59
C GLU A 55 14.47 -4.05 6.61
N LEU A 56 13.92 -4.37 5.43
CA LEU A 56 12.67 -5.12 5.31
C LEU A 56 12.91 -6.61 5.04
N ALA A 57 14.11 -7.02 4.63
CA ALA A 57 14.48 -8.42 4.48
C ALA A 57 15.11 -8.96 5.78
N PRO A 58 14.87 -10.22 6.17
CA PRO A 58 15.50 -10.83 7.35
C PRO A 58 16.99 -11.18 7.15
N VAL A 59 17.62 -10.72 6.06
CA VAL A 59 19.03 -11.02 5.78
C VAL A 59 19.88 -10.14 6.68
N PRO A 60 20.79 -10.69 7.50
CA PRO A 60 21.78 -9.86 8.18
C PRO A 60 22.54 -9.05 7.12
N PRO A 61 22.82 -7.76 7.36
CA PRO A 61 23.61 -6.99 6.41
C PRO A 61 24.88 -7.79 6.11
N PRO A 62 25.27 -7.96 4.83
CA PRO A 62 26.46 -8.73 4.49
C PRO A 62 27.62 -8.17 5.32
N MET A 63 28.31 -9.04 6.05
CA MET A 63 29.53 -8.64 6.74
C MET A 63 30.44 -8.00 5.68
N PRO A 64 30.96 -6.78 5.91
CA PRO A 64 31.84 -6.18 4.94
C PRO A 64 33.01 -7.14 4.74
N THR A 65 33.18 -7.64 3.50
CA THR A 65 34.44 -8.26 3.08
C THR A 65 35.55 -7.30 3.48
N MET A 66 36.67 -7.77 4.04
CA MET A 66 37.77 -6.90 4.50
C MET A 66 38.07 -5.81 3.44
N GLY A 67 37.69 -4.55 3.72
CA GLY A 67 37.81 -3.40 2.78
C GLY A 67 36.54 -2.98 2.00
N GLY A 68 35.40 -3.65 2.18
CA GLY A 68 34.10 -3.28 1.59
C GLY A 68 33.37 -2.24 2.44
N VAL A 69 32.92 -1.16 1.81
CA VAL A 69 32.03 -0.20 2.48
C VAL A 69 30.69 -0.85 2.76
N ALA A 70 30.18 -0.74 4.00
CA ALA A 70 28.79 -1.06 4.28
C ALA A 70 27.91 -0.22 3.31
N SER A 71 26.88 -0.81 2.70
CA SER A 71 25.94 -0.07 1.86
C SER A 71 25.40 1.10 2.68
N ILE A 72 25.80 2.31 2.30
CA ILE A 72 25.35 3.54 2.94
C ILE A 72 23.89 3.74 2.52
N PRO A 73 22.95 3.94 3.46
CA PRO A 73 21.58 4.28 3.10
C PRO A 73 21.56 5.50 2.17
N ASP A 74 20.99 5.34 0.99
CA ASP A 74 20.79 6.41 0.02
C ASP A 74 19.28 6.66 -0.10
N PRO A 75 18.75 7.64 0.66
CA PRO A 75 17.32 7.90 0.70
C PRO A 75 16.77 8.39 -0.64
N GLU A 76 17.59 9.00 -1.50
CA GLU A 76 17.15 9.41 -2.84
C GLU A 76 16.98 8.18 -3.73
N HIS A 77 17.96 7.27 -3.70
CA HIS A 77 17.87 6.01 -4.41
C HIS A 77 16.69 5.13 -3.93
N ASP A 78 16.52 4.99 -2.61
CA ASP A 78 15.41 4.22 -2.03
C ASP A 78 14.05 4.78 -2.49
N ARG A 79 13.92 6.10 -2.53
CA ARG A 79 12.71 6.76 -2.98
C ARG A 79 12.48 6.57 -4.49
N ALA A 80 13.53 6.61 -5.30
CA ALA A 80 13.46 6.33 -6.73
C ALA A 80 13.03 4.88 -7.02
N VAL A 81 13.56 3.91 -6.27
CA VAL A 81 13.15 2.49 -6.37
C VAL A 81 11.69 2.32 -5.96
N ALA A 82 11.26 2.95 -4.87
CA ALA A 82 9.87 2.94 -4.44
C ALA A 82 8.94 3.57 -5.50
N GLN A 83 9.35 4.67 -6.12
CA GLN A 83 8.59 5.33 -7.18
C GLN A 83 8.44 4.43 -8.41
N ALA A 84 9.53 3.82 -8.88
CA ALA A 84 9.48 2.90 -10.02
C ALA A 84 8.54 1.70 -9.79
N ARG A 85 8.52 1.17 -8.56
CA ARG A 85 7.57 0.11 -8.16
C ARG A 85 6.13 0.59 -8.11
N LEU A 86 5.89 1.78 -7.58
CA LEU A 86 4.57 2.41 -7.58
C LEU A 86 4.05 2.60 -9.01
N ASP A 87 4.87 3.16 -9.89
CA ASP A 87 4.51 3.43 -11.29
C ASP A 87 4.15 2.14 -12.02
N THR A 88 4.93 1.07 -11.80
CA THR A 88 4.65 -0.26 -12.35
C THR A 88 3.31 -0.80 -11.86
N ALA A 89 3.03 -0.71 -10.56
CA ALA A 89 1.77 -1.17 -9.99
C ALA A 89 0.58 -0.37 -10.54
N VAL A 90 0.70 0.97 -10.60
CA VAL A 90 -0.34 1.85 -11.16
C VAL A 90 -0.65 1.48 -12.60
N GLN A 91 0.38 1.26 -13.44
CA GLN A 91 0.20 0.82 -14.83
C GLN A 91 -0.50 -0.54 -14.93
N GLN A 92 -0.12 -1.50 -14.08
CA GLN A 92 -0.73 -2.83 -14.05
C GLN A 92 -2.24 -2.74 -13.74
N PHE A 93 -2.65 -1.96 -12.74
CA PHE A 93 -4.08 -1.83 -12.39
C PHE A 93 -4.84 -0.97 -13.40
N ALA A 94 -4.22 0.06 -13.98
CA ALA A 94 -4.81 0.86 -15.05
C ALA A 94 -5.13 0.01 -16.29
N ALA A 95 -4.30 -0.99 -16.62
CA ALA A 95 -4.57 -1.95 -17.69
C ALA A 95 -5.86 -2.77 -17.47
N HIS A 96 -6.32 -2.88 -16.22
CA HIS A 96 -7.59 -3.53 -15.85
C HIS A 96 -8.74 -2.53 -15.66
N SER A 97 -8.57 -1.27 -16.10
CA SER A 97 -9.53 -0.18 -15.91
C SER A 97 -9.89 0.12 -14.44
N ILE A 98 -9.00 -0.24 -13.51
CA ILE A 98 -9.16 0.06 -12.09
C ILE A 98 -8.58 1.45 -11.83
N LYS A 99 -9.35 2.32 -11.15
CA LYS A 99 -8.90 3.66 -10.78
C LYS A 99 -7.91 3.58 -9.62
N VAL A 100 -6.65 3.79 -9.96
CA VAL A 100 -5.54 3.75 -9.01
C VAL A 100 -4.68 5.01 -9.14
N GLY A 101 -4.22 5.53 -8.02
CA GLY A 101 -3.14 6.51 -7.94
C GLY A 101 -2.22 6.15 -6.78
N GLY A 102 -1.22 6.97 -6.50
CA GLY A 102 -0.41 6.77 -5.31
C GLY A 102 0.73 7.75 -5.14
N GLU A 103 1.45 7.59 -4.04
CA GLU A 103 2.62 8.38 -3.69
C GLU A 103 3.68 7.55 -2.94
N VAL A 104 4.93 7.99 -3.01
CA VAL A 104 6.00 7.48 -2.17
C VAL A 104 6.10 8.31 -0.89
N GLY A 105 5.82 7.65 0.23
CA GLY A 105 5.73 8.23 1.55
C GLY A 105 7.01 8.10 2.39
N ASP A 106 6.89 8.50 3.66
CA ASP A 106 7.93 8.33 4.68
C ASP A 106 8.32 6.85 4.85
N ALA A 107 9.56 6.60 5.27
CA ALA A 107 10.02 5.24 5.56
C ALA A 107 9.25 4.59 6.73
N ASP A 108 8.71 5.39 7.66
CA ASP A 108 7.76 4.94 8.67
C ASP A 108 6.34 4.88 8.08
N PRO A 109 5.70 3.70 8.06
CA PRO A 109 4.39 3.52 7.43
C PRO A 109 3.27 4.32 8.13
N VAL A 110 3.36 4.56 9.44
CA VAL A 110 2.34 5.35 10.16
C VAL A 110 2.42 6.82 9.75
N ARG A 111 3.63 7.38 9.63
CA ARG A 111 3.85 8.73 9.09
C ARG A 111 3.42 8.86 7.64
N ALA A 112 3.72 7.85 6.82
CA ALA A 112 3.31 7.82 5.42
C ALA A 112 1.77 7.86 5.29
N VAL A 113 1.05 7.03 6.05
CA VAL A 113 -0.42 7.04 6.10
C VAL A 113 -0.96 8.39 6.59
N LYS A 114 -0.37 8.93 7.66
CA LYS A 114 -0.77 10.24 8.20
C LYS A 114 -0.61 11.35 7.17
N HIS A 115 0.40 11.28 6.32
CA HIS A 115 0.60 12.26 5.26
C HIS A 115 -0.48 12.14 4.19
N ALA A 116 -0.74 10.93 3.69
CA ALA A 116 -1.76 10.66 2.68
C ALA A 116 -3.16 11.13 3.10
N LEU A 117 -3.52 10.89 4.37
CA LEU A 117 -4.80 11.29 4.96
C LEU A 117 -5.01 12.81 5.05
N ARG A 118 -3.96 13.64 4.89
CA ARG A 118 -4.11 15.11 4.88
C ARG A 118 -4.64 15.64 3.56
N GLY A 119 -4.39 14.92 2.46
CA GLY A 119 -4.74 15.36 1.12
C GLY A 119 -6.02 14.73 0.57
N ARG A 120 -6.49 13.63 1.17
CA ARG A 120 -7.64 12.85 0.70
C ARG A 120 -8.39 12.21 1.86
N GLN A 121 -9.69 11.97 1.65
CA GLN A 121 -10.52 11.17 2.53
C GLN A 121 -10.54 9.72 2.05
N PHE A 122 -10.56 8.79 2.99
CA PHE A 122 -10.59 7.35 2.75
C PHE A 122 -11.59 6.70 3.71
N ASP A 123 -12.20 5.60 3.29
CA ASP A 123 -13.18 4.84 4.07
C ASP A 123 -12.52 3.65 4.79
N GLU A 124 -11.40 3.14 4.25
CA GLU A 124 -10.73 1.93 4.73
C GLU A 124 -9.24 1.97 4.36
N ILE A 125 -8.41 1.38 5.22
CA ILE A 125 -6.98 1.17 4.97
C ILE A 125 -6.76 -0.31 4.66
N ILE A 126 -6.14 -0.60 3.52
CA ILE A 126 -5.68 -1.94 3.15
C ILE A 126 -4.16 -2.00 3.40
N VAL A 127 -3.72 -2.87 4.29
CA VAL A 127 -2.29 -3.07 4.55
C VAL A 127 -1.86 -4.36 3.88
N ALA A 128 -0.99 -4.28 2.88
CA ALA A 128 -0.48 -5.45 2.16
C ALA A 128 0.91 -5.82 2.67
N THR A 129 1.03 -6.94 3.37
CA THR A 129 2.30 -7.38 3.98
C THR A 129 2.84 -8.67 3.37
N LEU A 130 4.14 -8.89 3.58
CA LEU A 130 4.75 -10.20 3.42
C LEU A 130 4.17 -11.22 4.43
N PRO A 131 4.43 -12.53 4.27
CA PRO A 131 4.15 -13.55 5.28
C PRO A 131 4.74 -13.20 6.64
N GLU A 132 4.12 -13.67 7.73
CA GLU A 132 4.49 -13.38 9.12
C GLU A 132 5.99 -13.52 9.41
N HIS A 133 6.61 -14.58 8.91
CA HIS A 133 8.04 -14.86 9.15
C HIS A 133 9.00 -13.88 8.46
N LEU A 134 8.55 -13.15 7.42
CA LEU A 134 9.35 -12.16 6.69
C LEU A 134 8.94 -10.73 7.02
N SER A 135 7.70 -10.51 7.47
CA SER A 135 7.12 -9.19 7.61
C SER A 135 7.60 -8.46 8.87
N LYS A 136 8.44 -7.43 8.70
CA LYS A 136 8.76 -6.48 9.77
C LYS A 136 7.51 -5.75 10.27
N TRP A 137 6.58 -5.41 9.38
CA TRP A 137 5.35 -4.71 9.73
C TRP A 137 4.43 -5.54 10.65
N LEU A 138 4.34 -6.85 10.42
CA LEU A 138 3.55 -7.73 11.31
C LEU A 138 4.24 -7.93 12.67
N ARG A 139 5.57 -8.10 12.69
CA ARG A 139 6.33 -8.14 13.95
C ARG A 139 6.19 -6.86 14.78
N GLN A 140 5.90 -5.73 14.14
CA GLN A 140 5.67 -4.43 14.77
C GLN A 140 4.19 -4.09 14.96
N ASP A 141 3.31 -5.05 14.70
CA ASP A 141 1.86 -4.93 14.82
C ASP A 141 1.26 -3.73 14.07
N LEU A 142 1.77 -3.47 12.86
CA LEU A 142 1.39 -2.30 12.07
C LEU A 142 -0.12 -2.20 11.81
N PRO A 143 -0.85 -3.27 11.41
CA PRO A 143 -2.28 -3.15 11.14
C PRO A 143 -3.07 -2.59 12.33
N HIS A 144 -2.90 -3.17 13.53
CA HIS A 144 -3.56 -2.69 14.75
C HIS A 144 -3.14 -1.26 15.12
N ARG A 145 -1.86 -0.91 14.93
CA ARG A 145 -1.39 0.47 15.18
C ARG A 145 -2.05 1.49 14.26
N LEU A 146 -2.27 1.15 12.98
CA LEU A 146 -2.97 2.02 12.04
C LEU A 146 -4.45 2.17 12.42
N GLU A 147 -5.11 1.06 12.73
CA GLU A 147 -6.52 1.06 13.17
C GLU A 147 -6.71 1.93 14.42
N HIS A 148 -5.87 1.73 15.43
CA HIS A 148 -5.93 2.48 16.68
C HIS A 148 -5.58 3.97 16.50
N HIS A 149 -4.60 4.31 15.64
CA HIS A 149 -4.17 5.70 15.48
C HIS A 149 -5.10 6.55 14.61
N PHE A 150 -5.76 5.93 13.64
CA PHE A 150 -6.59 6.65 12.66
C PHE A 150 -8.10 6.42 12.85
N HIS A 151 -8.50 5.48 13.71
CA HIS A 151 -9.91 5.12 13.94
C HIS A 151 -10.65 4.75 12.66
N MET A 152 -9.95 4.06 11.76
CA MET A 152 -10.45 3.61 10.47
C MET A 152 -10.40 2.09 10.37
N PRO A 153 -11.35 1.45 9.66
CA PRO A 153 -11.26 0.03 9.35
C PRO A 153 -9.94 -0.30 8.66
N VAL A 154 -9.24 -1.31 9.15
CA VAL A 154 -8.02 -1.83 8.54
C VAL A 154 -8.25 -3.25 8.07
N THR A 155 -8.08 -3.49 6.78
CA THR A 155 -8.01 -4.84 6.23
C THR A 155 -6.56 -5.21 5.97
N HIS A 156 -6.12 -6.34 6.52
CA HIS A 156 -4.79 -6.87 6.27
C HIS A 156 -4.84 -7.93 5.16
N VAL A 157 -4.01 -7.75 4.14
CA VAL A 157 -3.79 -8.72 3.05
C VAL A 157 -2.37 -9.26 3.17
N THR A 158 -2.22 -10.58 3.26
CA THR A 158 -0.91 -11.24 3.31
C THR A 158 -0.60 -11.84 1.95
N SER A 159 0.58 -11.55 1.40
CA SER A 159 1.03 -12.23 0.19
C SER A 159 1.50 -13.65 0.49
N ALA A 160 1.30 -14.60 -0.43
CA ALA A 160 1.94 -15.91 -0.31
C ALA A 160 3.47 -15.80 -0.33
N ALA A 161 4.15 -16.75 0.32
CA ALA A 161 5.60 -16.84 0.38
C ALA A 161 6.21 -17.18 -0.99
#